data_AF-A0A1H9RY78-F1
#
_entry.id   AF-A0A1H9RY78-F1
#
_cell.length_a   1.000
_cell.length_b   1.000
_cell.length_c   1.000
_cell.angle_alpha   90.00
_cell.angle_beta   90.00
_cell.angle_gamma   90.00
#
_symmetry.space_group_name_H-M   'P 1'
#
loop_
_entity.id
_entity.type
_entity.pdbx_description
1 polymer ?
#
loop_
_entity_poly.entity_id
_entity_poly.type
_entity_poly.pdbx_seq_one_letter_code
_entity_poly.pdbx_strand_id
1 'polypeptide(L)'
;MKHIFLFLFFLSTKLCLAQNSKLDFIGHWTFNDGYVDYTLDIGKPVNGKYPCIMDAEGIQASYQIKCSAILKENTLNIYYINVLEGTLLNEKRIDKSKPILNLTAKGSKIVSYWKQIYNNLNTNGEGEVTFKKASQ
;
A
#
# COMPACT_ATOMS: atom_id res chain seq x y z
N MET A 1 -13.90 6.47 70.42
CA MET A 1 -12.81 6.53 69.43
C MET A 1 -13.33 5.92 68.14
N LYS A 2 -13.51 6.73 67.08
CA LYS A 2 -14.04 6.30 65.76
C LYS A 2 -12.85 5.96 64.87
N HIS A 3 -12.72 4.70 64.46
CA HIS A 3 -11.75 4.30 63.45
C HIS A 3 -12.34 4.57 62.06
N ILE A 4 -11.71 5.49 61.33
CA ILE A 4 -12.00 5.79 59.93
C ILE A 4 -11.36 4.69 59.07
N PHE A 5 -12.20 3.93 58.36
CA PHE A 5 -11.78 2.98 57.33
C PHE A 5 -11.64 3.75 56.01
N LEU A 6 -10.40 3.96 55.55
CA LEU A 6 -10.10 4.61 54.28
C LEU A 6 -10.11 3.55 53.17
N PHE A 7 -11.20 3.44 52.41
CA PHE A 7 -11.29 2.59 51.22
C PHE A 7 -10.63 3.32 50.04
N LEU A 8 -9.40 2.93 49.70
CA LEU A 8 -8.71 3.35 48.48
C LEU A 8 -9.34 2.66 47.27
N PHE A 9 -10.20 3.39 46.56
CA PHE A 9 -10.69 3.02 45.23
C PHE A 9 -9.53 3.07 44.24
N PHE A 10 -8.88 1.93 44.00
CA PHE A 10 -7.96 1.76 42.88
C PHE A 10 -8.77 1.80 41.58
N LEU A 11 -8.77 2.97 40.94
CA LEU A 11 -9.34 3.19 39.61
C LEU A 11 -8.49 2.39 38.61
N SER A 12 -8.88 1.15 38.33
CA SER A 12 -8.29 0.30 37.30
C SER A 12 -8.58 0.92 35.93
N THR A 13 -7.74 1.85 35.50
CA THR A 13 -7.72 2.29 34.11
C THR A 13 -7.36 1.08 33.27
N LYS A 14 -8.37 0.49 32.62
CA LYS A 14 -8.14 -0.46 31.53
C LYS A 14 -7.41 0.31 30.46
N LEU A 15 -6.07 0.23 30.49
CA LEU A 15 -5.22 0.64 29.40
C LEU A 15 -5.63 -0.23 28.21
N CYS A 16 -6.58 0.29 27.43
CA CYS A 16 -6.95 -0.29 26.16
C CYS A 16 -5.72 -0.09 25.27
N LEU A 17 -4.81 -1.06 25.32
CA LEU A 17 -3.78 -1.24 24.31
C LEU A 17 -4.56 -1.42 23.01
N ALA A 18 -4.79 -0.30 22.30
CA ALA A 18 -5.19 -0.33 20.92
C ALA A 18 -4.09 -1.11 20.21
N GLN A 19 -4.36 -2.40 19.98
CA GLN A 19 -3.53 -3.28 19.21
C GLN A 19 -3.65 -2.77 17.78
N ASN A 20 -2.89 -1.71 17.47
CA ASN A 20 -2.63 -1.24 16.13
C ASN A 20 -1.79 -2.34 15.49
N SER A 21 -2.43 -3.44 15.08
CA SER A 21 -1.84 -4.41 14.17
C SER A 21 -1.52 -3.63 12.91
N LYS A 22 -0.29 -3.14 12.81
CA LYS A 22 0.21 -2.42 11.66
C LYS A 22 0.05 -3.39 10.49
N LEU A 23 -0.91 -3.11 9.62
CA LEU A 23 -1.22 -3.95 8.46
C LEU A 23 0.06 -4.21 7.68
N ASP A 24 0.32 -5.49 7.42
CA ASP A 24 1.55 -5.92 6.77
C ASP A 24 1.42 -5.80 5.25
N PHE A 25 2.08 -4.79 4.70
CA PHE A 25 2.16 -4.52 3.26
C PHE A 25 3.08 -5.50 2.53
N ILE A 26 3.92 -6.27 3.22
CA ILE A 26 4.88 -7.19 2.59
C ILE A 26 4.12 -8.37 1.97
N GLY A 27 4.49 -8.77 0.76
CA GLY A 27 3.93 -9.93 0.07
C GLY A 27 3.53 -9.62 -1.37
N HIS A 28 2.82 -10.59 -1.95
CA HIS A 28 2.30 -10.53 -3.31
C HIS A 28 0.85 -10.04 -3.30
N TRP A 29 0.57 -9.06 -4.15
CA TRP A 29 -0.72 -8.40 -4.26
C TRP A 29 -1.19 -8.44 -5.69
N THR A 30 -2.48 -8.71 -5.90
CA THR A 30 -3.08 -8.77 -7.24
C THR A 30 -4.30 -7.88 -7.35
N PHE A 31 -4.52 -7.37 -8.56
CA PHE A 31 -5.68 -6.60 -8.95
C PHE A 31 -5.94 -6.81 -10.45
N ASN A 32 -7.18 -7.09 -10.82
CA ASN A 32 -7.60 -7.20 -12.22
C ASN A 32 -8.71 -6.17 -12.47
N ASP A 33 -8.58 -5.36 -13.53
CA ASP A 33 -9.56 -4.34 -13.91
C ASP A 33 -10.53 -4.78 -15.02
N GLY A 34 -10.51 -6.06 -15.38
CA GLY A 34 -11.24 -6.65 -16.49
C GLY A 34 -10.44 -6.75 -17.80
N TYR A 35 -9.36 -5.98 -17.96
CA TYR A 35 -8.55 -5.93 -19.19
C TYR A 35 -7.06 -6.13 -18.96
N VAL A 36 -6.59 -5.78 -17.77
CA VAL A 36 -5.20 -5.87 -17.34
C VAL A 36 -5.14 -6.50 -15.95
N ASP A 37 -4.28 -7.51 -15.84
CA ASP A 37 -3.83 -8.09 -14.59
C ASP A 37 -2.64 -7.32 -14.06
N TYR A 38 -2.79 -6.76 -12.87
CA TYR A 38 -1.73 -6.07 -12.13
C TYR A 38 -1.27 -6.92 -10.96
N THR A 39 0.04 -7.12 -10.85
CA THR A 39 0.67 -7.70 -9.67
C THR A 39 1.58 -6.68 -9.01
N LEU A 40 1.77 -6.83 -7.70
CA LEU A 40 2.67 -5.99 -6.92
C LEU A 40 3.33 -6.84 -5.84
N ASP A 41 4.63 -7.04 -5.98
CA ASP A 41 5.47 -7.70 -5.00
C ASP A 41 6.17 -6.68 -4.12
N ILE A 42 5.92 -6.72 -2.81
CA ILE A 42 6.52 -5.82 -1.83
C ILE A 42 7.44 -6.64 -0.93
N GLY A 43 8.74 -6.35 -0.99
CA GLY A 43 9.76 -6.99 -0.17
C GLY A 43 9.92 -6.38 1.22
N LYS A 44 10.78 -7.01 2.04
CA LYS A 44 11.16 -6.47 3.36
C LYS A 44 11.89 -5.13 3.21
N PRO A 45 11.68 -4.18 4.14
CA PRO A 45 12.31 -2.87 4.04
C PRO A 45 13.83 -2.96 4.24
N VAL A 46 14.57 -2.20 3.43
CA VAL A 46 16.02 -1.98 3.52
C VAL A 46 16.24 -0.48 3.63
N ASN A 47 16.89 -0.03 4.71
CA ASN A 47 17.12 1.40 4.98
C ASN A 47 15.84 2.27 4.92
N GLY A 48 14.74 1.75 5.49
CA GLY A 48 13.46 2.46 5.54
C GLY A 48 12.66 2.48 4.23
N LYS A 49 13.13 1.78 3.18
CA LYS A 49 12.46 1.68 1.88
C LYS A 49 12.10 0.23 1.58
N TYR A 50 10.89 0.01 1.07
CA TYR A 50 10.43 -1.31 0.64
C TYR A 50 10.76 -1.47 -0.84
N PRO A 51 11.63 -2.40 -1.25
CA PRO A 51 11.79 -2.72 -2.66
C PRO A 51 10.49 -3.34 -3.17
N CYS A 52 10.09 -2.99 -4.39
CA CYS A 52 8.94 -3.60 -5.01
C CYS A 52 9.10 -3.78 -6.52
N ILE A 53 8.35 -4.74 -7.04
CA ILE A 53 8.16 -4.99 -8.48
C ILE A 53 6.67 -4.91 -8.74
N MET A 54 6.29 -4.27 -9.83
CA MET A 54 4.90 -4.24 -10.30
C MET A 54 4.86 -4.71 -11.74
N ASP A 55 3.99 -5.67 -12.02
CA ASP A 55 3.70 -6.11 -13.38
C ASP A 55 2.29 -5.65 -13.78
N ALA A 56 2.14 -5.37 -15.06
CA ALA A 56 0.86 -5.16 -15.71
C ALA A 56 0.84 -5.96 -17.01
N GLU A 57 -0.07 -6.91 -17.11
CA GLU A 57 -0.22 -7.79 -18.27
C GLU A 57 -1.67 -7.78 -18.76
N GLY A 58 -1.87 -7.49 -20.05
CA GLY A 58 -3.19 -7.45 -20.66
C GLY A 58 -3.19 -6.81 -22.03
N ILE A 59 -4.37 -6.59 -22.59
CA ILE A 59 -4.54 -6.09 -23.96
C ILE A 59 -3.94 -4.67 -24.12
N GLN A 60 -3.94 -3.88 -23.05
CA GLN A 60 -3.57 -2.46 -23.07
C GLN A 60 -2.36 -2.12 -22.19
N ALA A 61 -1.73 -3.13 -21.59
CA ALA A 61 -0.55 -2.95 -20.76
C ALA A 61 0.31 -4.22 -20.80
N SER A 62 1.61 -4.03 -21.02
CA SER A 62 2.62 -5.08 -20.92
C SER A 62 3.90 -4.39 -20.46
N TYR A 63 4.11 -4.40 -19.15
CA TYR A 63 5.31 -3.87 -18.52
C TYR A 63 5.57 -4.50 -17.16
N GLN A 64 6.85 -4.58 -16.83
CA GLN A 64 7.35 -4.81 -15.48
C GLN A 64 8.14 -3.60 -15.05
N ILE A 65 7.84 -3.04 -13.88
CA ILE A 65 8.57 -1.91 -13.31
C ILE A 65 9.22 -2.26 -11.99
N LYS A 66 10.42 -1.73 -11.79
CA LYS A 66 11.05 -1.63 -10.49
C LYS A 66 10.53 -0.40 -9.76
N CYS A 67 10.15 -0.58 -8.51
CA CYS A 67 9.68 0.49 -7.65
C CYS A 67 10.32 0.45 -6.25
N SER A 68 10.16 1.54 -5.52
CA SER A 68 10.52 1.63 -4.11
C SER A 68 9.38 2.30 -3.36
N ALA A 69 9.03 1.78 -2.19
CA ALA A 69 7.97 2.31 -1.38
C ALA A 69 8.46 2.87 -0.04
N ILE A 70 7.81 3.92 0.45
CA ILE A 70 8.10 4.57 1.72
C ILE A 70 6.82 4.60 2.55
N LEU A 71 6.90 4.06 3.76
CA LEU A 71 5.78 4.08 4.69
C LEU A 71 5.72 5.43 5.40
N LYS A 72 4.59 6.13 5.26
CA LYS A 72 4.26 7.32 6.02
C LYS A 72 2.93 7.08 6.73
N GLU A 73 2.96 7.07 8.06
CA GLU A 73 1.79 6.77 8.90
C GLU A 73 1.18 5.40 8.56
N ASN A 74 -0.03 5.39 7.97
CA ASN A 74 -0.76 4.19 7.54
C ASN A 74 -0.75 3.97 6.02
N THR A 75 0.04 4.76 5.29
CA THR A 75 0.07 4.76 3.83
C THR A 75 1.46 4.45 3.31
N LEU A 76 1.56 3.39 2.51
CA LEU A 76 2.75 3.04 1.77
C LEU A 76 2.71 3.75 0.41
N ASN A 77 3.58 4.74 0.23
CA ASN A 77 3.70 5.51 -1.01
C ASN A 77 4.71 4.81 -1.92
N ILE A 78 4.28 4.34 -3.08
CA ILE A 78 5.10 3.59 -4.02
C ILE A 78 5.57 4.52 -5.13
N TYR A 79 6.88 4.56 -5.35
CA TYR A 79 7.54 5.42 -6.32
C TYR A 79 8.17 4.59 -7.43
N TYR A 80 8.04 5.10 -8.65
CA TYR A 80 8.66 4.54 -9.84
C TYR A 80 10.20 4.69 -9.81
N ILE A 81 10.93 3.66 -10.24
CA ILE A 81 12.38 3.74 -10.48
C ILE A 81 12.68 3.65 -11.98
N ASN A 82 12.42 2.48 -12.58
CA ASN A 82 12.67 2.17 -13.98
C ASN A 82 11.80 1.00 -14.47
N VAL A 83 11.58 0.92 -15.78
CA VAL A 83 11.07 -0.27 -16.46
C VAL A 83 12.17 -1.33 -16.47
N LEU A 84 11.78 -2.57 -16.18
CA LEU A 84 12.62 -3.75 -16.34
C LEU A 84 12.35 -4.39 -17.70
N GLU A 85 11.07 -4.58 -18.04
CA GLU A 85 10.62 -5.25 -19.26
C GLU A 85 9.31 -4.65 -19.79
N GLY A 86 9.01 -4.89 -21.07
CA GLY A 86 7.76 -4.46 -21.74
C GLY A 86 7.87 -3.16 -22.55
N THR A 87 6.77 -2.78 -23.19
CA THR A 87 6.77 -1.74 -24.25
C THR A 87 5.64 -0.71 -24.13
N LEU A 88 4.66 -0.92 -23.24
CA LEU A 88 3.43 -0.12 -23.18
C LEU A 88 3.38 0.88 -22.01
N LEU A 89 4.52 1.16 -21.36
CA LEU A 89 4.62 2.21 -20.34
C LEU A 89 5.30 3.46 -20.91
N ASN A 90 4.62 4.60 -20.87
CA ASN A 90 5.21 5.88 -21.26
C ASN A 90 5.95 6.53 -20.09
N GLU A 91 7.20 6.12 -19.86
CA GLU A 91 8.04 6.61 -18.76
C GLU A 91 8.19 8.13 -18.72
N LYS A 92 8.15 8.79 -19.88
CA LYS A 92 8.34 10.25 -19.98
C LYS A 92 7.22 11.04 -19.30
N ARG A 93 6.07 10.40 -19.04
CA ARG A 93 4.93 11.00 -18.35
C ARG A 93 4.97 10.80 -16.83
N ILE A 94 5.92 10.01 -16.32
CA ILE A 94 6.00 9.69 -14.89
C ILE A 94 6.86 10.73 -14.18
N ASP A 95 6.25 11.46 -13.25
CA ASP A 95 6.96 12.31 -12.31
C ASP A 95 7.55 11.44 -11.19
N LYS A 96 8.86 11.16 -11.28
CA LYS A 96 9.59 10.33 -10.31
C LYS A 96 9.61 10.91 -8.89
N SER A 97 9.30 12.19 -8.72
CA SER A 97 9.22 12.83 -7.39
C SER A 97 7.91 12.53 -6.67
N LYS A 98 6.91 12.00 -7.38
CA LYS A 98 5.57 11.70 -6.86
C LYS A 98 5.32 10.19 -6.86
N PRO A 99 4.47 9.69 -5.95
CA PRO A 99 4.09 8.28 -5.96
C PRO A 99 3.29 7.95 -7.23
N ILE A 100 3.45 6.72 -7.72
CA ILE A 100 2.65 6.13 -8.80
C ILE A 100 1.42 5.39 -8.24
N LEU A 101 1.51 4.92 -7.00
CA LEU A 101 0.49 4.16 -6.29
C LEU A 101 0.63 4.43 -4.79
N ASN A 102 -0.49 4.64 -4.11
CA ASN A 102 -0.55 4.68 -2.65
C ASN A 102 -1.33 3.48 -2.15
N LEU A 103 -0.81 2.77 -1.15
CA LEU A 103 -1.54 1.73 -0.44
C LEU A 103 -1.85 2.21 0.98
N THR A 104 -3.12 2.41 1.29
CA THR A 104 -3.56 2.86 2.61
C THR A 104 -4.25 1.72 3.35
N ALA A 105 -3.76 1.43 4.56
CA ALA A 105 -4.42 0.52 5.48
C ALA A 105 -5.71 1.15 6.03
N LYS A 106 -6.87 0.54 5.73
CA LYS A 106 -8.18 0.92 6.28
C LYS A 106 -8.80 -0.31 6.98
N GLY A 107 -8.68 -0.38 8.30
CA GLY A 107 -9.15 -1.52 9.08
C GLY A 107 -8.33 -2.79 8.77
N SER A 108 -8.98 -3.82 8.24
CA SER A 108 -8.34 -5.07 7.78
C SER A 108 -8.04 -5.10 6.28
N LYS A 109 -8.29 -4.01 5.56
CA LYS A 109 -8.14 -3.93 4.10
C LYS A 109 -7.01 -3.00 3.70
N ILE A 110 -6.39 -3.28 2.56
CA ILE A 110 -5.51 -2.35 1.87
C ILE A 110 -6.27 -1.76 0.69
N VAL A 111 -6.48 -0.45 0.76
CA VAL A 111 -7.08 0.32 -0.32
C VAL A 111 -5.94 0.95 -1.11
N SER A 112 -5.95 0.78 -2.42
CA SER A 112 -4.96 1.37 -3.30
C SER A 112 -5.53 2.57 -4.04
N TYR A 113 -4.70 3.58 -4.24
CA TYR A 113 -5.02 4.76 -4.99
C TYR A 113 -3.94 4.98 -6.03
N TRP A 114 -4.28 4.79 -7.30
CA TRP A 114 -3.38 5.00 -8.42
C TRP A 114 -3.24 6.48 -8.71
N LYS A 115 -2.02 6.90 -9.09
CA LYS A 115 -1.70 8.31 -9.28
C LYS A 115 -1.22 8.68 -10.68
N GLN A 116 -0.53 7.78 -11.37
CA GLN A 116 0.16 8.15 -12.62
C GLN A 116 0.14 7.09 -13.72
N ILE A 117 -0.08 5.81 -13.40
CA ILE A 117 0.16 4.69 -14.32
C ILE A 117 -1.06 3.81 -14.59
N TYR A 118 -2.24 4.19 -14.08
CA TYR A 118 -3.45 3.41 -14.30
C TYR A 118 -4.07 3.75 -15.66
N ASN A 119 -4.08 2.78 -16.57
CA ASN A 119 -4.40 3.01 -17.98
C ASN A 119 -5.90 3.18 -18.26
N ASN A 120 -6.80 2.86 -17.32
CA ASN A 120 -8.21 2.60 -17.63
C ASN A 120 -9.22 3.61 -17.05
N LEU A 121 -8.88 4.90 -16.96
CA LEU A 121 -9.86 5.92 -16.58
C LEU A 121 -9.81 7.15 -17.49
N ASN A 122 -10.99 7.62 -17.86
CA ASN A 122 -11.27 8.96 -18.41
C ASN A 122 -10.80 10.12 -17.48
N THR A 123 -10.16 9.80 -16.36
CA THR A 123 -9.64 10.71 -15.33
C THR A 123 -8.13 10.52 -15.14
N ASN A 124 -7.31 11.05 -16.06
CA ASN A 124 -5.87 11.32 -15.87
C ASN A 124 -5.00 10.23 -15.16
N GLY A 125 -5.38 8.95 -15.21
CA GLY A 125 -4.65 7.86 -14.56
C GLY A 125 -4.75 7.78 -13.03
N GLU A 126 -5.76 8.40 -12.41
CA GLU A 126 -6.01 8.33 -10.96
C GLU A 126 -7.30 7.59 -10.61
N GLY A 127 -7.27 6.71 -9.60
CA GLY A 127 -8.46 5.98 -9.15
C GLY A 127 -8.24 5.10 -7.91
N GLU A 128 -9.31 4.87 -7.14
CA GLU A 128 -9.32 3.95 -5.99
C GLU A 128 -9.65 2.52 -6.45
N VAL A 129 -8.79 1.55 -6.11
CA VAL A 129 -9.06 0.12 -6.30
C VAL A 129 -8.59 -0.68 -5.08
N THR A 130 -9.09 -1.89 -4.88
CA THR A 130 -8.69 -2.74 -3.75
C THR A 130 -7.80 -3.87 -4.24
N PHE A 131 -6.53 -3.87 -3.83
CA PHE A 131 -5.66 -5.04 -4.03
C PHE A 131 -6.03 -6.14 -3.05
N LYS A 132 -5.95 -7.38 -3.53
CA LYS A 132 -6.08 -8.57 -2.68
C LYS A 132 -4.69 -9.11 -2.43
N LYS A 133 -4.36 -9.39 -1.17
CA LYS A 133 -3.15 -10.16 -0.84
C LYS A 133 -3.36 -11.56 -1.38
N ALA A 134 -2.47 -12.03 -2.24
CA ALA A 134 -2.54 -13.41 -2.68
C ALA A 134 -2.35 -14.32 -1.47
N SER A 135 -3.21 -15.33 -1.36
CA SER A 135 -3.04 -16.38 -0.36
C SER A 135 -1.75 -17.13 -0.68
N GLN A 136 -0.86 -17.25 0.31
CA GLN A 136 0.32 -18.11 0.20
C GLN A 136 -0.09 -19.58 0.06
#